data_AF-A0A2N7S1G0-F1
#
_entry.id   AF-A0A2N7S1G0-F1
#
_cell.length_a   1.000
_cell.length_b   1.000
_cell.length_c   1.000
_cell.angle_alpha   90.00
_cell.angle_beta   90.00
_cell.angle_gamma   90.00
#
_symmetry.space_group_name_H-M   'P 1'
#
loop_
_entity.id
_entity.type
_entity.pdbx_description
1 polymer ?
#
loop_
_entity_poly.entity_id
_entity_poly.type
_entity_poly.pdbx_seq_one_letter_code
_entity_poly.pdbx_strand_id
1 'polypeptide(L)'
;MDGFDKLKGLLAGQPAEVTAAVELASKQSVSGVVDVLRNVAGEHPEAVDEFITAWISTLEGAERLAATLAVSSLYVLDLVHLEHAEDRMLKSVLDASIQTLQELQRELADYSEVANSPDASFDTGFAETLQRIATGPLEQAAIQLQTQTELLNSSMNNA
;
A
#
# COMPACT_ATOMS: atom_id res chain seq x y z
N MET A 1 18.71 -4.22 -22.63
CA MET A 1 18.57 -3.26 -21.53
C MET A 1 17.54 -3.86 -20.61
N ASP A 2 17.96 -4.22 -19.39
CA ASP A 2 17.09 -4.90 -18.43
C ASP A 2 15.91 -3.97 -18.05
N GLY A 3 14.78 -4.54 -17.64
CA GLY A 3 13.61 -3.76 -17.20
C GLY A 3 13.93 -2.79 -16.08
N PHE A 4 14.91 -3.14 -15.23
CA PHE A 4 15.40 -2.31 -14.15
C PHE A 4 16.23 -1.10 -14.62
N ASP A 5 17.11 -1.28 -15.61
CA ASP A 5 17.88 -0.16 -16.20
C ASP A 5 16.95 0.86 -16.86
N LYS A 6 15.88 0.37 -17.50
CA LYS A 6 14.89 1.23 -18.14
C LYS A 6 14.05 1.98 -17.10
N LEU A 7 13.66 1.34 -16.00
CA LEU A 7 12.93 2.00 -14.91
C LEU A 7 13.79 3.10 -14.27
N LYS A 8 15.06 2.81 -13.98
CA LYS A 8 16.02 3.79 -13.49
C LYS A 8 16.15 5.00 -14.43
N GLY A 9 16.26 4.76 -15.74
CA GLY A 9 16.35 5.83 -16.73
C GLY A 9 15.12 6.75 -16.75
N LEU A 10 13.92 6.19 -16.62
CA LEU A 10 12.66 6.95 -16.60
C LEU A 10 12.50 7.78 -15.32
N LEU A 11 12.96 7.27 -14.17
CA LEU A 11 12.90 7.99 -12.89
C LEU A 11 13.90 9.14 -12.79
N ALA A 12 14.93 9.16 -13.64
CA ALA A 12 15.88 10.27 -13.76
C ALA A 12 15.42 11.35 -14.75
N GLY A 13 14.25 11.16 -15.40
CA GLY A 13 13.76 12.00 -16.49
C GLY A 13 12.64 12.96 -16.11
N GLN A 14 11.82 13.34 -17.10
CA GLN A 14 10.74 14.34 -16.95
C GLN A 14 9.41 13.72 -16.48
N PRO A 15 8.41 14.52 -16.02
CA PRO A 15 7.12 13.99 -15.53
C PRO A 15 6.35 13.06 -16.49
N ALA A 16 6.46 13.24 -17.81
CA ALA A 16 5.86 12.32 -18.79
C ALA A 16 6.45 10.89 -18.71
N GLU A 17 7.66 10.77 -18.15
CA GLU A 17 8.36 9.51 -17.94
C GLU A 17 7.84 8.76 -16.70
N VAL A 18 7.14 9.44 -15.77
CA VAL A 18 6.49 8.81 -14.62
C VAL A 18 5.39 7.85 -15.07
N THR A 19 4.55 8.24 -16.04
CA THR A 19 3.52 7.33 -16.57
C THR A 19 4.12 6.09 -17.21
N ALA A 20 5.20 6.25 -17.97
CA ALA A 20 5.92 5.13 -18.57
C ALA A 20 6.61 4.25 -17.51
N ALA A 21 7.12 4.85 -16.44
CA ALA A 21 7.70 4.14 -15.31
C ALA A 21 6.64 3.29 -14.58
N VAL A 22 5.44 3.84 -14.34
CA VAL A 22 4.31 3.11 -13.73
C VAL A 22 3.90 1.92 -14.60
N GLU A 23 3.78 2.11 -15.93
CA GLU A 23 3.46 1.01 -16.85
C GLU A 23 4.53 -0.09 -16.81
N LEU A 24 5.81 0.29 -16.70
CA LEU A 24 6.91 -0.66 -16.60
C LEU A 24 6.90 -1.40 -15.26
N ALA A 25 6.61 -0.69 -14.16
CA ALA A 25 6.53 -1.25 -12.81
C ALA A 25 5.41 -2.30 -12.66
N SER A 26 4.30 -2.15 -13.40
CA SER A 26 3.21 -3.15 -13.43
C SER A 26 3.63 -4.54 -13.92
N LYS A 27 4.80 -4.64 -14.58
CA LYS A 27 5.37 -5.88 -15.11
C LYS A 27 6.49 -6.43 -14.24
N GLN A 28 6.73 -5.82 -13.07
CA GLN A 28 7.82 -6.13 -12.15
C GLN A 28 7.27 -6.59 -10.80
N SER A 29 8.09 -7.35 -10.05
CA SER A 29 7.78 -7.63 -8.65
C SER A 29 7.95 -6.37 -7.81
N VAL A 30 7.16 -6.24 -6.72
CA VAL A 30 7.30 -5.16 -5.74
C VAL A 30 8.75 -5.03 -5.24
N SER A 31 9.41 -6.16 -4.92
CA SER A 31 10.81 -6.14 -4.48
C SER A 31 11.76 -5.60 -5.55
N GLY A 32 11.54 -5.97 -6.82
CA GLY A 32 12.35 -5.47 -7.93
C GLY A 32 12.18 -3.95 -8.13
N VAL A 33 10.96 -3.43 -7.99
CA VAL A 33 10.72 -1.98 -8.05
C VAL A 33 11.42 -1.27 -6.90
N VAL A 34 11.29 -1.78 -5.68
CA VAL A 34 11.93 -1.21 -4.47
C VAL A 34 13.44 -1.17 -4.59
N ASP A 35 14.06 -2.22 -5.13
CA ASP A 35 15.51 -2.25 -5.35
C ASP A 35 15.97 -1.18 -6.34
N VAL A 36 15.19 -0.89 -7.39
CA VAL A 36 15.49 0.24 -8.27
C VAL A 36 15.36 1.57 -7.53
N LEU A 37 14.27 1.77 -6.79
CA LEU A 37 14.03 3.01 -6.04
C LEU A 37 15.14 3.32 -5.05
N ARG A 38 15.63 2.32 -4.31
CA ARG A 38 16.78 2.49 -3.39
C ARG A 38 18.03 3.05 -4.06
N ASN A 39 18.24 2.74 -5.34
CA ASN A 39 19.41 3.16 -6.10
C ASN A 39 19.26 4.53 -6.78
N VAL A 40 18.08 5.16 -6.72
CA VAL A 40 17.81 6.45 -7.39
C VAL A 40 17.19 7.51 -6.48
N ALA A 41 16.58 7.12 -5.35
CA ALA A 41 15.86 8.03 -4.45
C ALA A 41 16.71 9.21 -3.99
N GLY A 42 17.97 8.99 -3.61
CA GLY A 42 18.85 10.07 -3.17
C GLY A 42 19.26 11.06 -4.26
N GLU A 43 19.22 10.66 -5.53
CA GLU A 43 19.59 11.52 -6.67
C GLU A 43 18.37 12.26 -7.24
N HIS A 44 17.17 11.67 -7.12
CA HIS A 44 15.93 12.17 -7.72
C HIS A 44 14.73 12.02 -6.76
N PRO A 45 14.74 12.66 -5.58
CA PRO A 45 13.74 12.43 -4.55
C PRO A 45 12.33 12.85 -4.97
N GLU A 46 12.15 13.96 -5.70
CA GLU A 46 10.85 14.41 -6.20
C GLU A 46 10.26 13.43 -7.22
N ALA A 47 11.05 12.99 -8.20
CA ALA A 47 10.60 12.06 -9.22
C ALA A 47 10.25 10.68 -8.64
N VAL A 48 10.98 10.26 -7.60
CA VAL A 48 10.68 9.05 -6.84
C VAL A 48 9.39 9.21 -6.04
N ASP A 49 9.16 10.33 -5.37
CA ASP A 49 7.92 10.57 -4.62
C ASP A 49 6.69 10.58 -5.54
N GLU A 50 6.80 11.26 -6.69
CA GLU A 50 5.76 11.29 -7.72
C GLU A 50 5.48 9.89 -8.28
N PHE A 51 6.53 9.13 -8.61
CA PHE A 51 6.40 7.76 -9.08
C PHE A 51 5.77 6.84 -8.04
N ILE A 52 6.23 6.89 -6.79
CA ILE A 52 5.71 6.04 -5.71
C ILE A 52 4.21 6.31 -5.52
N THR A 53 3.84 7.58 -5.47
CA THR A 53 2.43 8.00 -5.34
C THR A 53 1.60 7.48 -6.51
N ALA A 54 2.07 7.66 -7.74
CA ALA A 54 1.37 7.21 -8.94
C ALA A 54 1.28 5.68 -9.00
N TRP A 55 2.36 4.96 -8.74
CA TRP A 55 2.42 3.51 -8.79
C TRP A 55 1.52 2.86 -7.74
N ILE A 56 1.59 3.28 -6.47
CA ILE A 56 0.74 2.76 -5.40
C ILE A 56 -0.74 2.95 -5.72
N SER A 57 -1.10 4.08 -6.36
CA SER A 57 -2.50 4.35 -6.75
C SER A 57 -3.06 3.36 -7.76
N THR A 58 -2.21 2.64 -8.51
CA THR A 58 -2.62 1.61 -9.47
C THR A 58 -2.80 0.22 -8.86
N LEU A 59 -2.27 -0.01 -7.65
CA LEU A 59 -2.36 -1.29 -6.96
C LEU A 59 -3.65 -1.36 -6.15
N GLU A 60 -4.16 -2.55 -5.87
CA GLU A 60 -5.36 -2.75 -5.05
C GLU A 60 -5.09 -3.69 -3.87
N GLY A 61 -5.91 -3.55 -2.83
CA GLY A 61 -5.92 -4.43 -1.67
C GLY A 61 -4.58 -4.73 -1.03
N ALA A 62 -4.35 -6.01 -0.76
CA ALA A 62 -3.13 -6.48 -0.09
C ALA A 62 -1.85 -6.15 -0.88
N GLU A 63 -1.91 -6.05 -2.21
CA GLU A 63 -0.76 -5.65 -3.04
C GLU A 63 -0.40 -4.18 -2.81
N ARG A 64 -1.41 -3.29 -2.72
CA ARG A 64 -1.21 -1.89 -2.36
C ARG A 64 -0.51 -1.79 -1.00
N LEU A 65 -1.01 -2.48 0.03
CA LEU A 65 -0.41 -2.46 1.36
C LEU A 65 1.04 -2.98 1.34
N ALA A 66 1.28 -4.10 0.67
CA ALA A 66 2.62 -4.68 0.56
C ALA A 66 3.61 -3.72 -0.11
N ALA A 67 3.21 -3.08 -1.21
CA ALA A 67 4.03 -2.10 -1.91
C ALA A 67 4.29 -0.85 -1.05
N THR A 68 3.25 -0.28 -0.43
CA THR A 68 3.38 0.90 0.45
C THR A 68 4.34 0.62 1.61
N LEU A 69 4.22 -0.53 2.28
CA LEU A 69 5.15 -0.93 3.35
C LEU A 69 6.57 -1.09 2.82
N ALA A 70 6.75 -1.70 1.65
CA ALA A 70 8.08 -1.94 1.09
C ALA A 70 8.81 -0.63 0.73
N VAL A 71 8.10 0.37 0.21
CA VAL A 71 8.68 1.68 -0.10
C VAL A 71 8.79 2.61 1.10
N SER A 72 8.03 2.38 2.19
CA SER A 72 8.04 3.25 3.38
C SER A 72 9.44 3.47 3.96
N SER A 73 10.30 2.44 3.89
CA SER A 73 11.69 2.51 4.35
C SER A 73 12.53 3.57 3.62
N LEU A 74 12.17 3.95 2.39
CA LEU A 74 12.86 5.00 1.64
C LEU A 74 12.66 6.38 2.27
N TYR A 75 11.50 6.60 2.90
CA TYR A 75 11.16 7.85 3.56
C TYR A 75 11.75 7.89 4.97
N VAL A 76 11.62 6.80 5.74
CA VAL A 76 12.14 6.69 7.11
C VAL A 76 13.68 6.72 7.17
N LEU A 77 14.36 6.30 6.10
CA LEU A 77 15.82 6.33 6.00
C LEU A 77 16.35 7.60 5.30
N ASP A 78 15.53 8.64 5.17
CA ASP A 78 15.88 9.92 4.54
C ASP A 78 16.39 9.80 3.09
N LEU A 79 16.03 8.73 2.36
CA LEU A 79 16.41 8.59 0.96
C LEU A 79 15.53 9.45 0.04
N VAL A 80 14.34 9.86 0.50
CA VAL A 80 13.46 10.84 -0.16
C VAL A 80 13.35 12.07 0.74
N HIS A 81 14.24 13.03 0.55
CA HIS A 81 14.30 14.23 1.39
C HIS A 81 13.37 15.34 0.87
N LEU A 82 12.08 15.21 1.19
CA LEU A 82 11.07 16.23 0.89
C LEU A 82 10.41 16.70 2.19
N GLU A 83 9.92 17.94 2.19
CA GLU A 83 9.15 18.49 3.31
C GLU A 83 7.94 17.60 3.61
N HIS A 84 7.74 17.21 4.87
CA HIS A 84 6.66 16.31 5.32
C HIS A 84 6.57 14.94 4.60
N ALA A 85 7.66 14.45 3.99
CA ALA A 85 7.64 13.19 3.24
C ALA A 85 7.30 11.98 4.13
N GLU A 86 7.86 11.94 5.34
CA GLU A 86 7.56 10.91 6.35
C GLU A 86 6.08 10.91 6.74
N ASP A 87 5.50 12.10 7.00
CA ASP A 87 4.10 12.24 7.37
C ASP A 87 3.17 11.75 6.25
N ARG A 88 3.45 12.14 4.99
CA ARG A 88 2.70 11.67 3.82
C ARG A 88 2.80 10.17 3.65
N MET A 89 3.98 9.59 3.86
CA MET A 89 4.20 8.16 3.72
C MET A 89 3.51 7.36 4.83
N LEU A 90 3.59 7.83 6.08
CA LEU A 90 2.87 7.24 7.19
C LEU A 90 1.36 7.26 6.93
N LYS A 91 0.83 8.38 6.42
CA LYS A 91 -0.58 8.47 6.01
C LYS A 91 -0.92 7.42 4.96
N SER A 92 -0.09 7.26 3.93
CA SER A 92 -0.29 6.25 2.88
C SER A 92 -0.32 4.82 3.45
N VAL A 93 0.56 4.51 4.41
CA VAL A 93 0.57 3.21 5.12
C VAL A 93 -0.75 3.00 5.88
N LEU A 94 -1.22 4.02 6.60
CA LEU A 94 -2.47 3.95 7.36
C LEU A 94 -3.68 3.74 6.42
N ASP A 95 -3.77 4.53 5.35
CA ASP A 95 -4.86 4.43 4.36
C ASP A 95 -4.90 3.04 3.70
N ALA A 96 -3.75 2.51 3.28
CA ALA A 96 -3.65 1.17 2.69
C ALA A 96 -4.00 0.07 3.69
N SER A 97 -3.63 0.24 4.97
CA SER A 97 -3.95 -0.70 6.04
C SER A 97 -5.45 -0.75 6.31
N ILE A 98 -6.11 0.42 6.38
CA ILE A 98 -7.56 0.53 6.57
C ILE A 98 -8.30 -0.19 5.43
N GLN A 99 -7.93 0.08 4.18
CA GLN A 99 -8.56 -0.56 3.01
C GLN A 99 -8.38 -2.07 3.01
N THR A 100 -7.17 -2.55 3.31
CA THR A 100 -6.89 -4.00 3.38
C THR A 100 -7.70 -4.67 4.49
N LEU A 101 -7.84 -4.03 5.66
CA LEU A 101 -8.68 -4.55 6.74
C LEU A 101 -10.16 -4.61 6.32
N GLN A 102 -10.66 -3.61 5.61
CA GLN A 102 -12.05 -3.59 5.10
C GLN A 102 -12.29 -4.66 4.02
N GLU A 103 -11.30 -4.97 3.19
CA GLU A 103 -11.36 -6.08 2.25
C GLU A 103 -11.37 -7.43 2.95
N LEU A 104 -10.47 -7.63 3.92
CA LEU A 104 -10.45 -8.85 4.73
C LEU A 104 -11.75 -9.07 5.49
N GLN A 105 -12.38 -8.00 6.00
CA GLN A 105 -13.69 -8.08 6.63
C GLN A 105 -14.76 -8.62 5.68
N ARG A 106 -14.81 -8.11 4.45
CA ARG A 106 -15.77 -8.56 3.43
C ARG A 106 -15.53 -10.02 3.07
N GLU A 107 -14.30 -10.35 2.72
CA GLU A 107 -13.91 -11.71 2.34
C GLU A 107 -14.25 -12.73 3.44
N LEU A 108 -13.93 -12.44 4.71
CA LEU A 108 -14.23 -13.33 5.82
C LEU A 108 -15.73 -13.47 6.12
N ALA A 109 -16.52 -12.42 5.88
CA ALA A 109 -17.97 -12.46 6.07
C ALA A 109 -18.67 -13.36 5.04
N ASP A 110 -18.14 -13.42 3.81
CA ASP A 110 -18.73 -14.18 2.69
C ASP A 110 -18.66 -15.71 2.91
N TYR A 111 -17.74 -16.21 3.74
CA TYR A 111 -17.66 -17.65 4.06
C TYR A 111 -18.88 -18.19 4.82
N SER A 112 -19.72 -17.32 5.38
CA SER A 112 -21.02 -17.72 5.95
C SER A 112 -21.96 -18.31 4.89
N GLU A 113 -21.87 -17.84 3.65
CA GLU A 113 -22.65 -18.35 2.52
C GLU A 113 -22.11 -19.70 2.03
N VAL A 114 -20.78 -19.89 2.13
CA VAL A 114 -20.07 -21.09 1.67
C VAL A 114 -20.19 -22.26 2.65
N ALA A 115 -20.40 -22.00 3.94
CA ALA A 115 -20.46 -23.02 5.00
C ALA A 115 -21.56 -24.08 4.82
N ASN A 116 -22.59 -23.78 4.02
CA ASN A 116 -23.67 -24.72 3.69
C ASN A 116 -23.41 -25.48 2.37
N SER A 117 -22.28 -25.24 1.70
CA SER A 117 -21.91 -25.92 0.47
C SER A 117 -21.52 -27.38 0.76
N PRO A 118 -21.97 -28.35 -0.06
CA PRO A 118 -21.55 -29.75 0.08
C PRO A 118 -20.05 -29.97 -0.16
N ASP A 119 -19.36 -29.00 -0.76
CA ASP A 119 -17.91 -29.04 -0.99
C ASP A 119 -17.09 -28.37 0.13
N ALA A 120 -17.74 -27.75 1.12
CA ALA A 120 -17.04 -27.11 2.24
C ALA A 120 -16.51 -28.15 3.22
N SER A 121 -15.22 -28.05 3.57
CA SER A 121 -14.60 -28.89 4.60
C SER A 121 -14.76 -28.32 6.03
N PHE A 122 -15.48 -27.21 6.17
CA PHE A 122 -15.72 -26.50 7.43
C PHE A 122 -17.22 -26.35 7.67
N ASP A 123 -17.62 -26.21 8.93
CA ASP A 123 -19.02 -26.09 9.33
C ASP A 123 -19.46 -24.63 9.54
N THR A 124 -20.74 -24.46 9.85
CA THR A 124 -21.32 -23.15 10.15
C THR A 124 -20.72 -22.50 11.39
N GLY A 125 -20.29 -23.27 12.39
CA GLY A 125 -19.65 -22.75 13.61
C GLY A 125 -18.27 -22.14 13.33
N PHE A 126 -17.52 -22.73 12.40
CA PHE A 126 -16.28 -22.17 11.88
C PHE A 126 -16.54 -20.85 11.14
N ALA A 127 -17.51 -20.82 10.23
CA ALA A 127 -17.86 -19.60 9.49
C ALA A 127 -18.39 -18.47 10.38
N GLU A 128 -19.22 -18.79 11.38
CA GLU A 128 -19.64 -17.83 12.42
C GLU A 128 -18.45 -17.23 13.19
N THR A 129 -17.38 -18.02 13.38
CA THR A 129 -16.16 -17.53 14.01
C THR A 129 -15.40 -16.57 13.11
N LEU A 130 -15.29 -16.85 11.80
CA LEU A 130 -14.71 -15.91 10.83
C LEU A 130 -15.52 -14.61 10.76
N GLN A 131 -16.84 -14.70 10.73
CA GLN A 131 -17.72 -13.53 10.76
C GLN A 131 -17.51 -12.68 12.01
N ARG A 132 -17.39 -13.32 13.19
CA ARG A 132 -17.13 -12.63 14.45
C ARG A 132 -15.76 -11.93 14.48
N ILE A 133 -14.76 -12.48 13.79
CA ILE A 133 -13.44 -11.85 13.62
C ILE A 133 -13.57 -10.62 12.71
N ALA A 134 -14.30 -10.75 11.60
CA ALA A 134 -14.56 -9.67 10.65
C ALA A 134 -15.27 -8.48 11.31
N THR A 135 -16.43 -8.71 11.92
CA THR A 135 -17.28 -7.66 12.51
C THR A 135 -16.85 -7.25 13.93
N GLY A 136 -15.66 -7.63 14.36
CA GLY A 136 -15.17 -7.38 15.71
C GLY A 136 -13.75 -6.83 15.68
N PRO A 137 -12.73 -7.67 15.92
CA PRO A 137 -11.33 -7.23 15.92
C PRO A 137 -10.90 -6.46 14.67
N LEU A 138 -11.28 -6.90 13.46
CA LEU A 138 -10.84 -6.23 12.23
C LEU A 138 -11.51 -4.87 12.04
N GLU A 139 -12.82 -4.78 12.32
CA GLU A 139 -13.56 -3.52 12.29
C GLU A 139 -12.99 -2.51 13.29
N GLN A 140 -12.74 -2.95 14.52
CA GLN A 140 -12.16 -2.11 15.57
C GLN A 140 -10.77 -1.59 15.19
N ALA A 141 -9.92 -2.45 14.61
CA ALA A 141 -8.60 -2.03 14.15
C ALA A 141 -8.70 -0.98 13.02
N ALA A 142 -9.60 -1.18 12.05
CA ALA A 142 -9.80 -0.21 10.97
C ALA A 142 -10.27 1.16 11.50
N ILE A 143 -11.20 1.18 12.45
CA ILE A 143 -11.68 2.41 13.10
C ILE A 143 -10.53 3.13 13.85
N GLN A 144 -9.72 2.39 14.60
CA GLN A 144 -8.60 2.95 15.33
C GLN A 144 -7.57 3.59 14.39
N LEU A 145 -7.23 2.91 13.28
CA LEU A 145 -6.32 3.45 12.27
C LEU A 145 -6.92 4.69 11.58
N GLN A 146 -8.22 4.70 11.33
CA GLN A 146 -8.90 5.87 10.78
C GLN A 146 -8.80 7.08 11.72
N THR A 147 -9.04 6.89 13.03
CA THR A 147 -8.83 7.94 14.03
C THR A 147 -7.39 8.45 14.04
N GLN A 148 -6.39 7.57 13.97
CA GLN A 148 -4.98 8.01 13.91
C GLN A 148 -4.67 8.79 12.62
N THR A 149 -5.27 8.40 11.50
CA THR A 149 -5.12 9.10 10.21
C THR A 149 -5.69 10.53 10.29
N GLU A 150 -6.85 10.70 10.93
CA GLU A 150 -7.47 12.02 11.16
C GLU A 150 -6.63 12.91 12.08
N LEU A 151 -6.06 12.33 13.13
CA LEU A 151 -5.13 13.04 14.02
C LEU A 151 -3.87 13.48 13.28
N LEU A 152 -3.27 12.60 12.47
CA LEU A 152 -2.10 12.91 11.65
C LEU A 152 -2.40 14.07 10.70
N ASN A 153 -3.51 14.01 9.96
CA ASN A 153 -3.93 15.11 9.08
C ASN A 153 -4.09 16.44 9.82
N SER A 154 -4.64 16.38 11.04
CA SER A 154 -4.80 17.58 11.88
C SER A 154 -3.45 18.15 12.31
N SER A 155 -2.48 17.31 12.66
CA SER A 155 -1.11 17.74 12.98
C SER A 155 -0.40 18.37 11.78
N MET A 156 -0.54 17.78 10.59
CA MET A 156 0.05 18.29 9.36
C MET A 156 -0.51 19.68 8.96
N ASN A 157 -1.80 19.93 9.18
CA ASN A 157 -2.42 21.22 8.85
C ASN A 157 -2.10 22.34 9.85
N ASN A 158 -1.49 22.02 10.99
CA ASN A 158 -1.12 22.97 12.04
C ASN A 158 0.40 23.19 12.16
N ALA A 159 1.20 22.49 11.35
CA ALA A 159 2.64 22.66 11.22
C ALA A 159 2.96 23.79 10.23
#